data_AF-A0A2V6C0F2-F1
#
_entry.id   AF-A0A2V6C0F2-F1
#
_cell.length_a   1.000
_cell.length_b   1.000
_cell.length_c   1.000
_cell.angle_alpha   90.00
_cell.angle_beta   90.00
_cell.angle_gamma   90.00
#
_symmetry.space_group_name_H-M   'P 1'
#
loop_
_entity.id
_entity.type
_entity.pdbx_description
1 polymer ?
#
loop_
_entity_poly.entity_id
_entity_poly.type
_entity_poly.pdbx_seq_one_letter_code
_entity_poly.pdbx_strand_id
1 'polypeptide(L)'
;MNLPNIDSPTAENVTEHSNAPASANKRLIGWCIYLVILCGAFALYLRELTAFAAHSQVHSYILLIPLVTAYLIYIRWKHLSRELSSSWGYALLSAAAGIGALLASQYFIDLGQNDYVTLIALSFFCFVIAGIFLFLGNKWARSAMFPLFFLAFMIPLPEAAVDLLENASKEASAEVANWLFLISGTPFLRNGTLFQLPGITITVAKECSGIRSSLVLVITSLLAANMFLHTTWRRALLVCAVIPLGLLRNGFRVLVISLLCVHIGPDMINSVIHRRGGPVFFALSLVPLFAMLWLFRRQELKRQDETARSASIAPPVQAA
;
A
#
# COMPACT_ATOMS: atom_id res chain seq x y z
N MET A 1 -84.08 7.20 15.42
CA MET A 1 -83.91 7.84 14.10
C MET A 1 -82.50 8.41 14.07
N ASN A 2 -81.65 7.73 13.31
CA ASN A 2 -80.29 7.98 12.82
C ASN A 2 -79.49 9.22 13.30
N LEU A 3 -78.35 8.94 13.94
CA LEU A 3 -77.17 9.80 13.94
C LEU A 3 -76.35 9.53 12.65
N PRO A 4 -75.76 10.55 12.00
CA PRO A 4 -74.97 10.36 10.80
C PRO A 4 -73.56 9.83 11.10
N ASN A 5 -73.14 8.95 10.19
CA ASN A 5 -71.91 8.18 10.12
C ASN A 5 -70.66 9.08 10.06
N ILE A 6 -69.64 8.76 10.87
CA ILE A 6 -68.30 9.35 10.79
C ILE A 6 -67.53 8.54 9.75
N ASP A 7 -67.30 9.13 8.58
CA ASP A 7 -66.40 8.57 7.57
C ASP A 7 -64.95 8.74 8.03
N SER A 8 -64.36 7.65 8.54
CA SER A 8 -62.91 7.50 8.67
C SER A 8 -62.33 6.96 7.37
N PRO A 9 -61.32 7.61 6.75
CA PRO A 9 -60.63 7.01 5.61
C PRO A 9 -59.82 5.80 6.09
N THR A 10 -60.04 4.68 5.42
CA THR A 10 -59.30 3.42 5.56
C THR A 10 -57.80 3.67 5.41
N ALA A 11 -57.06 3.40 6.48
CA ALA A 11 -55.61 3.33 6.48
C ALA A 11 -55.15 2.05 5.76
N GLU A 12 -55.17 2.08 4.43
CA GLU A 12 -54.45 1.12 3.59
C GLU A 12 -53.31 1.88 2.90
N ASN A 13 -52.12 1.29 2.96
CA ASN A 13 -50.83 1.77 2.41
C ASN A 13 -49.97 2.69 3.29
N VAL A 14 -49.46 2.17 4.41
CA VAL A 14 -48.05 2.40 4.79
C VAL A 14 -47.48 1.12 5.42
N THR A 15 -47.13 0.14 4.59
CA THR A 15 -46.16 -0.90 4.98
C THR A 15 -45.14 -1.06 3.87
N GLU A 16 -44.29 -0.04 3.70
CA GLU A 16 -42.94 -0.28 3.19
C GLU A 16 -42.19 -1.09 4.26
N HIS A 17 -42.37 -2.42 4.21
CA HIS A 17 -41.46 -3.32 4.88
C HIS A 17 -40.09 -3.23 4.20
N SER A 18 -39.21 -2.42 4.77
CA SER A 18 -37.77 -2.45 4.45
C SER A 18 -37.17 -3.80 4.88
N ASN A 19 -37.32 -4.82 4.03
CA ASN A 19 -36.74 -6.17 4.21
C ASN A 19 -35.20 -6.21 4.08
N ALA A 20 -34.51 -5.07 4.20
CA ALA A 20 -33.08 -4.92 3.97
C ALA A 20 -32.12 -5.39 5.10
N PRO A 21 -32.47 -5.52 6.40
CA PRO A 21 -31.46 -5.82 7.43
C PRO A 21 -31.15 -7.32 7.62
N ALA A 22 -32.12 -8.22 7.45
CA ALA A 22 -31.94 -9.64 7.81
C ALA A 22 -31.09 -10.42 6.78
N SER A 23 -31.22 -10.12 5.49
CA SER A 23 -30.47 -10.76 4.41
C SER A 23 -29.01 -10.30 4.36
N ALA A 24 -28.75 -9.02 4.66
CA ALA A 24 -27.41 -8.45 4.76
C ALA A 24 -26.59 -9.10 5.89
N ASN A 25 -27.20 -9.29 7.07
CA ASN A 25 -26.54 -9.96 8.20
C ASN A 25 -26.18 -11.41 7.90
N LYS A 26 -27.05 -12.17 7.23
CA LYS A 26 -26.75 -13.56 6.82
C LYS A 26 -25.57 -13.64 5.85
N ARG A 27 -25.47 -12.71 4.89
CA ARG A 27 -24.36 -12.65 3.92
C ARG A 27 -23.03 -12.30 4.59
N LEU A 28 -23.04 -11.36 5.53
CA LEU A 28 -21.84 -11.02 6.31
C LEU A 28 -21.38 -12.19 7.17
N ILE A 29 -22.31 -12.88 7.85
CA ILE A 29 -21.99 -14.10 8.61
C ILE A 29 -21.40 -15.17 7.69
N GLY A 30 -22.03 -15.40 6.53
CA GLY A 30 -21.53 -16.34 5.53
C GLY A 30 -20.12 -16.00 5.03
N TRP A 31 -19.82 -14.72 4.82
CA TRP A 31 -18.49 -14.25 4.46
C TRP A 31 -17.47 -14.48 5.59
N CYS A 32 -17.83 -14.20 6.84
CA CYS A 32 -16.95 -14.47 7.99
C CYS A 32 -16.64 -15.97 8.10
N ILE A 33 -17.64 -16.84 7.95
CA ILE A 33 -17.46 -18.30 7.95
C ILE A 33 -16.55 -18.72 6.79
N TYR A 34 -16.79 -18.20 5.60
CA TYR A 34 -15.95 -18.46 4.42
C TYR A 34 -14.49 -18.06 4.67
N LEU A 35 -14.24 -16.88 5.24
CA LEU A 35 -12.88 -16.45 5.56
C LEU A 35 -12.20 -17.34 6.60
N VAL A 36 -12.93 -17.78 7.64
CA VAL A 36 -12.37 -18.72 8.64
C VAL A 36 -12.00 -20.05 7.99
N ILE A 37 -12.86 -20.60 7.12
CA ILE A 37 -12.58 -21.82 6.38
C ILE A 37 -11.37 -21.64 5.46
N LEU A 38 -11.31 -20.52 4.73
CA LEU A 38 -10.20 -20.20 3.83
C LEU A 38 -8.87 -20.08 4.59
N CYS A 39 -8.85 -19.35 5.71
CA CYS A 39 -7.67 -19.25 6.57
C CYS A 39 -7.26 -20.62 7.14
N GLY A 40 -8.22 -21.48 7.49
CA GLY A 40 -7.96 -22.85 7.92
C GLY A 40 -7.33 -23.70 6.81
N ALA A 41 -7.89 -23.64 5.59
CA ALA A 41 -7.36 -24.36 4.42
C ALA A 41 -5.95 -23.90 4.03
N PHE A 42 -5.64 -22.61 4.21
CA PHE A 42 -4.32 -22.03 3.95
C PHE A 42 -3.43 -21.92 5.20
N ALA A 43 -3.77 -22.57 6.32
CA ALA A 43 -3.07 -22.32 7.60
C ALA A 43 -1.57 -22.63 7.54
N LEU A 44 -1.17 -23.74 6.90
CA LEU A 44 0.23 -24.10 6.72
C LEU A 44 0.96 -23.08 5.83
N TYR A 45 0.34 -22.69 4.72
CA TYR A 45 0.86 -21.69 3.80
C TYR A 45 1.00 -20.31 4.42
N LEU A 46 0.02 -19.88 5.23
CA LEU A 46 0.08 -18.62 5.97
C LEU A 46 1.19 -18.67 7.03
N ARG A 47 1.44 -19.82 7.66
CA ARG A 47 2.58 -20.01 8.56
C ARG A 47 3.91 -19.89 7.80
N GLU A 48 4.02 -20.44 6.61
CA GLU A 48 5.22 -20.29 5.77
C GLU A 48 5.41 -18.85 5.30
N LEU A 49 4.36 -18.19 4.82
CA LEU A 49 4.39 -16.78 4.44
C LEU A 49 4.79 -15.87 5.61
N THR A 50 4.26 -16.13 6.81
CA THR A 50 4.60 -15.35 8.00
C THR A 50 6.04 -15.60 8.44
N ALA A 51 6.51 -16.85 8.42
CA ALA A 51 7.90 -17.18 8.69
C ALA A 51 8.85 -16.54 7.67
N PHE A 52 8.50 -16.60 6.38
CA PHE A 52 9.24 -15.97 5.28
C PHE A 52 9.30 -14.44 5.46
N ALA A 53 8.16 -13.79 5.69
CA ALA A 53 8.09 -12.35 5.90
C ALA A 53 8.87 -11.92 7.16
N ALA A 54 8.81 -12.69 8.25
CA ALA A 54 9.51 -12.37 9.49
C ALA A 54 11.03 -12.43 9.37
N HIS A 55 11.57 -13.36 8.57
CA HIS A 55 13.02 -13.51 8.37
C HIS A 55 13.53 -12.71 7.16
N SER A 56 12.64 -12.23 6.30
CA SER A 56 12.99 -11.39 5.17
C SER A 56 13.22 -9.94 5.62
N GLN A 57 14.50 -9.55 5.61
CA GLN A 57 14.94 -8.74 4.47
C GLN A 57 13.95 -7.67 3.99
N VAL A 58 13.39 -7.91 2.82
CA VAL A 58 12.59 -6.96 2.06
C VAL A 58 11.11 -7.03 2.44
N HIS A 59 10.61 -8.21 2.84
CA HIS A 59 9.18 -8.52 2.90
C HIS A 59 8.52 -8.42 4.29
N SER A 60 9.26 -8.01 5.32
CA SER A 60 8.73 -7.84 6.70
C SER A 60 7.46 -6.97 6.82
N TYR A 61 7.23 -6.03 5.90
CA TYR A 61 6.03 -5.19 5.90
C TYR A 61 4.73 -5.98 5.63
N ILE A 62 4.81 -7.15 4.99
CA ILE A 62 3.66 -8.00 4.62
C ILE A 62 2.79 -8.33 5.84
N LEU A 63 3.41 -8.54 7.01
CA LEU A 63 2.72 -8.89 8.26
C LEU A 63 1.76 -7.78 8.73
N LEU A 64 2.08 -6.52 8.44
CA LEU A 64 1.27 -5.36 8.82
C LEU A 64 0.11 -5.09 7.85
N ILE A 65 0.22 -5.55 6.60
CA ILE A 65 -0.76 -5.23 5.54
C ILE A 65 -2.18 -5.68 5.89
N PRO A 66 -2.45 -6.92 6.34
CA PRO A 66 -3.80 -7.34 6.71
C PRO A 66 -4.41 -6.50 7.84
N LEU A 67 -3.59 -6.12 8.83
CA LEU A 67 -4.04 -5.29 9.97
C LEU A 67 -4.41 -3.88 9.51
N VAL A 68 -3.57 -3.26 8.67
CA VAL A 68 -3.84 -1.93 8.11
C VAL A 68 -5.06 -1.97 7.20
N THR A 69 -5.23 -3.00 6.38
CA THR A 69 -6.43 -3.18 5.56
C THR A 69 -7.69 -3.31 6.41
N ALA A 70 -7.66 -4.12 7.47
CA ALA A 70 -8.79 -4.26 8.39
C ALA A 70 -9.13 -2.92 9.06
N TYR A 71 -8.12 -2.16 9.49
CA TYR A 71 -8.30 -0.82 10.02
C TYR A 71 -8.89 0.16 8.99
N LEU A 72 -8.43 0.13 7.74
CA LEU A 72 -8.97 0.95 6.65
C LEU A 72 -10.45 0.63 6.36
N ILE A 73 -10.83 -0.64 6.42
CA ILE A 73 -12.23 -1.06 6.29
C ILE A 73 -13.04 -0.57 7.50
N TYR A 74 -12.49 -0.71 8.71
CA TYR A 74 -13.15 -0.27 9.94
C TYR A 74 -13.46 1.23 9.96
N ILE A 75 -12.47 2.09 9.65
CA ILE A 75 -12.69 3.54 9.63
C ILE A 75 -13.64 3.99 8.51
N ARG A 76 -13.72 3.21 7.42
CA ARG A 76 -14.60 3.51 6.28
C ARG A 76 -15.95 2.81 6.37
N TRP A 77 -16.19 1.98 7.39
CA TRP A 77 -17.35 1.08 7.47
C TRP A 77 -18.68 1.76 7.13
N LYS A 78 -18.90 2.99 7.61
CA LYS A 78 -20.12 3.78 7.38
C LYS A 78 -20.30 4.24 5.93
N HIS A 79 -19.20 4.37 5.17
CA HIS A 79 -19.18 4.78 3.77
C HIS A 79 -19.18 3.59 2.79
N LEU A 80 -19.03 2.35 3.28
CA LEU A 80 -19.13 1.18 2.43
C LEU A 80 -20.59 0.97 2.00
N SER A 81 -20.76 0.41 0.80
CA SER A 81 -22.09 0.11 0.28
C SER A 81 -22.81 -0.88 1.19
N ARG A 82 -24.07 -0.60 1.53
CA ARG A 82 -24.94 -1.52 2.28
C ARG A 82 -25.66 -2.51 1.36
N GLU A 83 -25.54 -2.33 0.05
CA GLU A 83 -26.16 -3.20 -0.94
C GLU A 83 -25.29 -4.44 -1.16
N LEU A 84 -25.56 -5.48 -0.38
CA LEU A 84 -24.89 -6.76 -0.53
C LEU A 84 -25.56 -7.60 -1.61
N SER A 85 -24.79 -8.01 -2.62
CA SER A 85 -25.24 -8.88 -3.69
C SER A 85 -24.21 -9.97 -3.97
N SER A 86 -24.57 -10.99 -4.76
CA SER A 86 -23.57 -11.94 -5.27
C SER A 86 -23.21 -11.55 -6.70
N SER A 87 -21.91 -11.49 -6.99
CA SER A 87 -21.37 -11.23 -8.30
C SER A 87 -20.58 -12.45 -8.79
N TRP A 88 -21.30 -13.52 -9.14
CA TRP A 88 -20.74 -14.82 -9.52
C TRP A 88 -19.68 -14.76 -10.62
N GLY A 89 -19.84 -13.90 -11.63
CA GLY A 89 -18.86 -13.76 -12.72
C GLY A 89 -17.48 -13.33 -12.22
N TYR A 90 -17.43 -12.27 -11.38
CA TYR A 90 -16.18 -11.82 -10.79
C TYR A 90 -15.65 -12.80 -9.75
N ALA A 91 -16.52 -13.43 -8.96
CA ALA A 91 -16.13 -14.45 -8.00
C ALA A 91 -15.46 -15.65 -8.68
N LEU A 92 -16.03 -16.15 -9.78
CA LEU A 92 -15.48 -17.27 -10.55
C LEU A 92 -14.16 -16.90 -11.22
N LEU A 93 -14.06 -15.69 -11.79
CA LEU A 93 -12.82 -15.21 -12.38
C LEU A 93 -11.69 -15.13 -11.34
N SER A 94 -11.97 -14.55 -10.18
CA SER A 94 -10.98 -14.46 -9.09
C SER A 94 -10.63 -15.85 -8.54
N ALA A 95 -11.61 -16.76 -8.38
CA ALA A 95 -11.35 -18.13 -7.95
C ALA A 95 -10.51 -18.91 -8.98
N ALA A 96 -10.80 -18.76 -10.28
CA ALA A 96 -10.03 -19.38 -11.36
C ALA A 96 -8.58 -18.88 -11.38
N ALA A 97 -8.36 -17.57 -11.18
CA ALA A 97 -7.02 -17.01 -11.01
C ALA A 97 -6.30 -17.59 -9.77
N GLY A 98 -7.02 -17.75 -8.65
CA GLY A 98 -6.49 -18.36 -7.43
C GLY A 98 -6.09 -19.82 -7.61
N ILE A 99 -6.90 -20.60 -8.33
CA ILE A 99 -6.59 -21.99 -8.71
C ILE A 99 -5.38 -22.01 -9.66
N GLY A 100 -5.35 -21.14 -10.67
CA GLY A 100 -4.22 -21.03 -11.59
C GLY A 100 -2.90 -20.75 -10.88
N ALA A 101 -2.90 -19.86 -9.89
CA ALA A 101 -1.73 -19.57 -9.07
C ALA A 101 -1.30 -20.76 -8.20
N LEU A 102 -2.25 -21.52 -7.62
CA LEU A 102 -1.91 -22.77 -6.90
C LEU A 102 -1.30 -23.81 -7.83
N LEU A 103 -1.91 -24.05 -8.99
CA LEU A 103 -1.42 -25.02 -9.95
C LEU A 103 -0.03 -24.62 -10.46
N ALA A 104 0.20 -23.33 -10.74
CA ALA A 104 1.52 -22.82 -11.08
C ALA A 104 2.54 -23.10 -9.97
N SER A 105 2.18 -22.88 -8.70
CA SER A 105 3.08 -23.14 -7.56
C SER A 105 3.49 -24.60 -7.41
N GLN A 106 2.70 -25.54 -7.94
CA GLN A 106 2.96 -26.99 -7.90
C GLN A 106 3.64 -27.50 -9.17
N TYR A 107 3.35 -26.88 -10.32
CA TYR A 107 3.84 -27.32 -11.62
C TYR A 107 5.29 -26.90 -11.90
N PHE A 108 5.68 -25.72 -11.43
CA PHE A 108 7.06 -25.27 -11.56
C PHE A 108 7.92 -25.88 -10.44
N ILE A 109 8.57 -27.00 -10.75
CA ILE A 109 9.31 -27.83 -9.78
C ILE A 109 10.56 -27.11 -9.22
N ASP A 110 11.09 -26.12 -9.94
CA ASP A 110 12.31 -25.38 -9.58
C ASP A 110 12.04 -23.93 -9.12
N LEU A 111 10.83 -23.64 -8.61
CA LEU A 111 10.57 -22.32 -8.05
C LEU A 111 11.46 -22.06 -6.84
N GLY A 112 12.19 -20.95 -6.87
CA GLY A 112 12.81 -20.39 -5.68
C GLY A 112 11.76 -20.16 -4.59
N GLN A 113 12.17 -20.26 -3.32
CA GLN A 113 11.27 -20.12 -2.18
C GLN A 113 10.44 -18.82 -2.22
N ASN A 114 11.01 -17.72 -2.72
CA ASN A 114 10.32 -16.44 -2.85
C ASN A 114 9.17 -16.50 -3.87
N ASP A 115 9.39 -17.11 -5.04
CA ASP A 115 8.39 -17.20 -6.09
C ASP A 115 7.27 -18.18 -5.72
N TYR A 116 7.61 -19.27 -5.04
CA TYR A 116 6.64 -20.18 -4.44
C TYR A 116 5.71 -19.44 -3.47
N VAL A 117 6.27 -18.75 -2.47
CA VAL A 117 5.50 -17.99 -1.48
C VAL A 117 4.69 -16.87 -2.16
N THR A 118 5.21 -16.27 -3.22
CA THR A 118 4.50 -15.26 -4.03
C THR A 118 3.25 -15.82 -4.69
N LEU A 119 3.34 -16.98 -5.35
CA LEU A 119 2.20 -17.63 -6.01
C LEU A 119 1.14 -18.10 -5.00
N ILE A 120 1.57 -18.64 -3.86
CA ILE A 120 0.67 -19.04 -2.77
C ILE A 120 -0.05 -17.84 -2.17
N ALA A 121 0.67 -16.73 -1.90
CA ALA A 121 0.07 -15.50 -1.40
C ALA A 121 -0.91 -14.88 -2.41
N LEU A 122 -0.56 -14.90 -3.70
CA LEU A 122 -1.44 -14.48 -4.79
C LEU A 122 -2.72 -15.32 -4.83
N SER A 123 -2.60 -16.64 -4.70
CA SER A 123 -3.76 -17.53 -4.64
C SER A 123 -4.68 -17.19 -3.48
N PHE A 124 -4.13 -17.08 -2.27
CA PHE A 124 -4.89 -16.70 -1.08
C PHE A 124 -5.61 -15.37 -1.27
N PHE A 125 -4.91 -14.35 -1.78
CA PHE A 125 -5.50 -13.06 -2.10
C PHE A 125 -6.66 -13.19 -3.10
N CYS A 126 -6.48 -13.94 -4.18
CA CYS A 126 -7.52 -14.19 -5.18
C CYS A 126 -8.78 -14.85 -4.58
N PHE A 127 -8.62 -15.82 -3.67
CA PHE A 127 -9.75 -16.44 -2.97
C PHE A 127 -10.43 -15.47 -1.99
N VAL A 128 -9.69 -14.62 -1.27
CA VAL A 128 -10.28 -13.56 -0.45
C VAL A 128 -11.14 -12.63 -1.30
N ILE A 129 -10.64 -12.20 -2.45
CA ILE A 129 -11.39 -11.36 -3.41
C ILE A 129 -12.60 -12.12 -3.98
N ALA A 130 -12.48 -13.41 -4.28
CA ALA A 130 -13.59 -14.24 -4.74
C ALA A 130 -14.72 -14.30 -3.70
N GLY A 131 -14.38 -14.50 -2.42
CA GLY A 131 -15.34 -14.46 -1.31
C GLY A 131 -16.04 -13.11 -1.18
N ILE A 132 -15.30 -12.01 -1.34
CA ILE A 132 -15.89 -10.66 -1.33
C ILE A 132 -16.93 -10.52 -2.45
N PHE A 133 -16.61 -10.92 -3.69
CA PHE A 133 -17.58 -10.85 -4.79
C PHE A 133 -18.76 -11.80 -4.62
N LEU A 134 -18.56 -12.97 -4.02
CA LEU A 134 -19.61 -13.97 -3.81
C LEU A 134 -20.62 -13.52 -2.74
N PHE A 135 -20.16 -13.00 -1.61
CA PHE A 135 -21.00 -12.69 -0.46
C PHE A 135 -21.44 -11.21 -0.41
N LEU A 136 -20.52 -10.29 -0.69
CA LEU A 136 -20.71 -8.84 -0.51
C LEU A 136 -20.98 -8.11 -1.85
N GLY A 137 -20.42 -8.61 -2.95
CA GLY A 137 -20.75 -8.16 -4.31
C GLY A 137 -19.95 -6.97 -4.82
N ASN A 138 -20.14 -6.64 -6.10
CA ASN A 138 -19.35 -5.63 -6.80
C ASN A 138 -19.52 -4.20 -6.24
N LYS A 139 -20.73 -3.81 -5.81
CA LYS A 139 -20.96 -2.47 -5.24
C LYS A 139 -20.18 -2.26 -3.94
N TRP A 140 -20.17 -3.28 -3.07
CA TRP A 140 -19.35 -3.27 -1.86
C TRP A 140 -17.86 -3.25 -2.19
N ALA A 141 -17.40 -4.12 -3.08
CA ALA A 141 -15.99 -4.20 -3.48
C ALA A 141 -15.47 -2.86 -4.05
N ARG A 142 -16.26 -2.17 -4.87
CA ARG A 142 -15.92 -0.84 -5.39
C ARG A 142 -15.83 0.22 -4.30
N SER A 143 -16.74 0.20 -3.32
CA SER A 143 -16.67 1.11 -2.17
C SER A 143 -15.44 0.86 -1.29
N ALA A 144 -14.92 -0.38 -1.28
CA ALA A 144 -13.73 -0.81 -0.57
C ALA A 144 -12.47 -0.93 -1.47
N MET A 145 -12.47 -0.34 -2.67
CA MET A 145 -11.40 -0.57 -3.66
C MET A 145 -10.00 -0.24 -3.15
N PHE A 146 -9.83 0.86 -2.41
CA PHE A 146 -8.52 1.20 -1.85
C PHE A 146 -8.04 0.22 -0.77
N PRO A 147 -8.83 -0.15 0.27
CA PRO A 147 -8.44 -1.23 1.18
C PRO A 147 -8.10 -2.54 0.47
N LEU A 148 -8.86 -2.94 -0.55
CA LEU A 148 -8.59 -4.18 -1.30
C LEU A 148 -7.31 -4.08 -2.15
N PHE A 149 -7.05 -2.93 -2.76
CA PHE A 149 -5.78 -2.63 -3.41
C PHE A 149 -4.62 -2.67 -2.39
N PHE A 150 -4.81 -2.10 -1.21
CA PHE A 150 -3.79 -2.10 -0.15
C PHE A 150 -3.49 -3.53 0.33
N LEU A 151 -4.50 -4.41 0.40
CA LEU A 151 -4.32 -5.82 0.73
C LEU A 151 -3.41 -6.56 -0.26
N ALA A 152 -3.37 -6.15 -1.53
CA ALA A 152 -2.50 -6.77 -2.53
C ALA A 152 -1.01 -6.63 -2.20
N PHE A 153 -0.60 -5.64 -1.38
CA PHE A 153 0.78 -5.55 -0.88
C PHE A 153 1.15 -6.69 0.08
N MET A 154 0.21 -7.55 0.47
CA MET A 154 0.51 -8.80 1.17
C MET A 154 1.23 -9.81 0.26
N ILE A 155 1.10 -9.68 -1.06
CA ILE A 155 1.75 -10.55 -2.03
C ILE A 155 3.22 -10.10 -2.14
N PRO A 156 4.20 -10.97 -1.82
CA PRO A 156 5.62 -10.66 -2.03
C PRO A 156 5.91 -10.34 -3.50
N LEU A 157 6.98 -9.57 -3.75
CA LEU A 157 7.41 -9.32 -5.11
C LEU A 157 8.17 -10.56 -5.63
N PRO A 158 7.93 -11.01 -6.88
CA PRO A 158 8.73 -12.06 -7.50
C PRO A 158 10.22 -11.71 -7.49
N GLU A 159 11.09 -12.72 -7.43
CA GLU A 159 12.53 -12.53 -7.23
C GLU A 159 13.13 -11.67 -8.34
N ALA A 160 12.75 -11.95 -9.59
CA ALA A 160 13.17 -11.16 -10.76
C ALA A 160 12.77 -9.68 -10.65
N ALA A 161 11.62 -9.36 -10.07
CA ALA A 161 11.17 -7.99 -9.88
C ALA A 161 11.97 -7.28 -8.79
N VAL A 162 12.27 -7.98 -7.68
CA VAL A 162 13.15 -7.46 -6.62
C VAL A 162 14.53 -7.16 -7.18
N ASP A 163 15.13 -8.12 -7.90
CA ASP A 163 16.47 -7.99 -8.48
C ASP A 163 16.57 -6.85 -9.50
N LEU A 164 15.58 -6.70 -10.37
CA LEU A 164 15.51 -5.59 -11.32
C LEU A 164 15.49 -4.25 -10.59
N LEU A 165 14.64 -4.13 -9.57
CA LEU A 165 14.47 -2.89 -8.83
C LEU A 165 15.70 -2.57 -7.97
N GLU A 166 16.35 -3.58 -7.38
CA GLU A 166 17.61 -3.42 -6.66
C GLU A 166 18.73 -2.94 -7.59
N ASN A 167 18.87 -3.53 -8.77
CA ASN A 167 19.88 -3.14 -9.76
C ASN A 167 19.65 -1.71 -10.27
N ALA A 168 18.42 -1.37 -10.64
CA ALA A 168 18.06 -0.02 -11.05
C ALA A 168 18.31 1.00 -9.93
N SER A 169 17.91 0.68 -8.70
CA SER A 169 18.13 1.55 -7.53
C SER A 169 19.61 1.71 -7.20
N LYS A 170 20.41 0.66 -7.34
CA LYS A 170 21.87 0.66 -7.13
C LYS A 170 22.54 1.64 -8.10
N GLU A 171 22.25 1.54 -9.39
CA GLU A 171 22.82 2.40 -10.43
C GLU A 171 22.40 3.86 -10.25
N ALA A 172 21.09 4.10 -10.05
CA ALA A 172 20.57 5.44 -9.81
C ALA A 172 21.12 6.07 -8.52
N SER A 173 21.29 5.27 -7.46
CA SER A 173 21.89 5.76 -6.20
C SER A 173 23.37 6.08 -6.35
N ALA A 174 24.11 5.33 -7.18
CA ALA A 174 25.50 5.66 -7.51
C ALA A 174 25.59 6.99 -8.27
N GLU A 175 24.64 7.27 -9.17
CA GLU A 175 24.58 8.57 -9.84
C GLU A 175 24.34 9.72 -8.86
N VAL A 176 23.37 9.56 -7.95
CA VAL A 176 23.13 10.58 -6.93
C VAL A 176 24.34 10.73 -5.99
N ALA A 177 24.99 9.64 -5.60
CA ALA A 177 26.20 9.69 -4.78
C ALA A 177 27.33 10.46 -5.48
N ASN A 178 27.50 10.28 -6.79
CA ASN A 178 28.46 11.04 -7.59
C ASN A 178 28.22 12.55 -7.49
N TRP A 179 26.99 13.02 -7.68
CA TRP A 179 26.64 14.43 -7.50
C TRP A 179 26.93 14.92 -6.07
N LEU A 180 26.60 14.11 -5.08
CA LEU A 180 26.83 14.44 -3.68
C LEU A 180 28.32 14.51 -3.32
N PHE A 181 29.17 13.63 -3.87
CA PHE A 181 30.62 13.72 -3.69
C PHE A 181 31.19 15.00 -4.31
N LEU A 182 30.76 15.34 -5.53
CA LEU A 182 31.17 16.60 -6.18
C LEU A 182 30.79 17.83 -5.33
N ILE A 183 29.56 17.86 -4.81
CA ILE A 183 29.10 18.93 -3.92
C ILE A 183 29.90 18.97 -2.61
N SER A 184 30.27 17.81 -2.06
CA SER A 184 31.06 17.73 -0.82
C SER A 184 32.52 18.15 -0.99
N GLY A 185 33.03 18.23 -2.23
CA GLY A 185 34.45 18.49 -2.52
C GLY A 185 35.38 17.32 -2.23
N THR A 186 34.84 16.13 -1.96
CA THR A 186 35.67 14.94 -1.69
C THR A 186 36.29 14.45 -3.00
N PRO A 187 37.62 14.27 -3.11
CA PRO A 187 38.23 13.73 -4.32
C PRO A 187 37.86 12.25 -4.49
N PHE A 188 37.44 11.86 -5.68
CA PHE A 188 37.13 10.46 -5.99
C PHE A 188 37.39 10.15 -7.47
N LEU A 189 37.65 8.87 -7.76
CA LEU A 189 37.57 8.30 -9.11
C LEU A 189 36.37 7.34 -9.16
N ARG A 190 35.56 7.44 -10.21
CA ARG A 190 34.37 6.61 -10.39
C ARG A 190 34.51 5.70 -11.61
N ASN A 191 34.20 4.43 -11.41
CA ASN A 191 33.95 3.47 -12.49
C ASN A 191 32.62 2.75 -12.22
N GLY A 192 31.56 3.20 -12.90
CA GLY A 192 30.21 2.68 -12.69
C GLY A 192 29.70 2.90 -11.26
N THR A 193 29.59 1.82 -10.50
CA THR A 193 29.16 1.81 -9.09
C THR A 193 30.32 1.77 -8.09
N LEU A 194 31.56 1.69 -8.59
CA LEU A 194 32.78 1.69 -7.79
C LEU A 194 33.34 3.10 -7.66
N PHE A 195 33.60 3.52 -6.42
CA PHE A 195 34.17 4.80 -6.04
C PHE A 195 35.50 4.56 -5.33
N GLN A 196 36.58 5.10 -5.87
CA GLN A 196 37.89 5.11 -5.23
C GLN A 196 38.06 6.47 -4.54
N LEU A 197 38.12 6.44 -3.21
CA LEU A 197 38.33 7.60 -2.35
C LEU A 197 39.72 7.51 -1.69
N PRO A 198 40.23 8.59 -1.06
CA PRO A 198 41.51 8.53 -0.35
C PRO A 198 41.50 7.43 0.72
N GLY A 199 42.37 6.44 0.55
CA GLY A 199 42.55 5.33 1.50
C GLY A 199 41.47 4.23 1.46
N ILE A 200 40.46 4.31 0.60
CA ILE A 200 39.42 3.27 0.51
C ILE A 200 38.71 3.20 -0.84
N THR A 201 38.36 1.99 -1.26
CA THR A 201 37.47 1.76 -2.41
C THR A 201 36.12 1.27 -1.92
N ILE A 202 35.05 1.93 -2.36
CA ILE A 202 33.67 1.64 -1.96
C ILE A 202 32.85 1.31 -3.20
N THR A 203 32.17 0.19 -3.18
CA THR A 203 31.26 -0.23 -4.25
C THR A 203 29.83 -0.12 -3.75
N VAL A 204 28.98 0.59 -4.50
CA VAL A 204 27.54 0.61 -4.25
C VAL A 204 26.97 -0.76 -4.63
N ALA A 205 26.86 -1.64 -3.64
CA ALA A 205 26.34 -3.01 -3.80
C ALA A 205 24.80 -3.05 -3.70
N LYS A 206 24.21 -4.22 -4.02
CA LYS A 206 22.77 -4.46 -3.87
C LYS A 206 22.26 -4.17 -2.44
N GLU A 207 23.09 -4.42 -1.43
CA GLU A 207 22.77 -4.13 -0.02
C GLU A 207 22.55 -2.63 0.28
N CYS A 208 23.12 -1.77 -0.56
CA CYS A 208 22.98 -0.31 -0.49
C CYS A 208 21.80 0.22 -1.33
N SER A 209 21.09 -0.63 -2.09
CA SER A 209 19.94 -0.25 -2.92
C SER A 209 18.80 0.38 -2.12
N GLY A 210 18.73 0.11 -0.81
CA GLY A 210 17.71 0.65 0.09
C GLY A 210 16.29 0.23 -0.26
N ILE A 211 16.12 -0.87 -0.99
CA ILE A 211 14.84 -1.25 -1.59
C ILE A 211 13.73 -1.43 -0.56
N ARG A 212 14.04 -2.09 0.57
CA ARG A 212 13.09 -2.27 1.68
C ARG A 212 12.52 -0.93 2.14
N SER A 213 13.41 0.02 2.46
CA SER A 213 13.01 1.32 2.97
C SER A 213 12.33 2.16 1.88
N SER A 214 12.59 1.92 0.60
CA SER A 214 11.87 2.56 -0.51
C SER A 214 10.46 2.01 -0.68
N LEU A 215 10.28 0.68 -0.63
CA LEU A 215 8.96 0.03 -0.66
C LEU A 215 8.09 0.48 0.52
N VAL A 216 8.64 0.49 1.73
CA VAL A 216 7.93 1.00 2.91
C VAL A 216 7.55 2.47 2.74
N LEU A 217 8.41 3.29 2.14
CA LEU A 217 8.11 4.69 1.86
C LEU A 217 6.98 4.86 0.82
N VAL A 218 6.94 4.01 -0.20
CA VAL A 218 5.84 3.97 -1.19
C VAL A 218 4.52 3.55 -0.53
N ILE A 219 4.54 2.48 0.28
CA ILE A 219 3.34 2.01 1.01
C ILE A 219 2.84 3.11 1.95
N THR A 220 3.76 3.75 2.68
CA THR A 220 3.44 4.85 3.61
C THR A 220 2.86 6.06 2.86
N SER A 221 3.44 6.44 1.71
CA SER A 221 2.94 7.56 0.92
C SER A 221 1.58 7.28 0.31
N LEU A 222 1.32 6.06 -0.18
CA LEU A 222 0.02 5.63 -0.68
C LEU A 222 -1.05 5.70 0.41
N LEU A 223 -0.74 5.17 1.60
CA LEU A 223 -1.65 5.22 2.74
C LEU A 223 -1.94 6.67 3.15
N ALA A 224 -0.90 7.48 3.32
CA ALA A 224 -1.02 8.87 3.72
C ALA A 224 -1.77 9.72 2.67
N ALA A 225 -1.45 9.57 1.38
CA ALA A 225 -2.11 10.27 0.29
C ALA A 225 -3.62 9.98 0.27
N ASN A 226 -4.00 8.71 0.42
CA ASN A 226 -5.41 8.33 0.40
C ASN A 226 -6.16 8.74 1.69
N MET A 227 -5.49 8.79 2.85
CA MET A 227 -6.13 9.19 4.10
C MET A 227 -6.26 10.71 4.28
N PHE A 228 -5.29 11.49 3.80
CA PHE A 228 -5.17 12.91 4.16
C PHE A 228 -5.38 13.88 3.00
N LEU A 229 -5.36 13.43 1.75
CA LEU A 229 -5.59 14.28 0.57
C LEU A 229 -6.86 13.85 -0.14
N HIS A 230 -7.58 14.81 -0.73
CA HIS A 230 -8.79 14.57 -1.53
C HIS A 230 -8.50 14.59 -3.04
N THR A 231 -7.54 15.39 -3.50
CA THR A 231 -7.26 15.60 -4.94
C THR A 231 -6.34 14.51 -5.49
N THR A 232 -6.80 13.78 -6.51
CA THR A 232 -6.05 12.65 -7.11
C THR A 232 -4.68 13.04 -7.65
N TRP A 233 -4.53 14.21 -8.29
CA TRP A 233 -3.22 14.68 -8.76
C TRP A 233 -2.24 14.93 -7.61
N ARG A 234 -2.67 15.50 -6.49
CA ARG A 234 -1.81 15.71 -5.31
C ARG A 234 -1.41 14.39 -4.65
N ARG A 235 -2.32 13.41 -4.65
CA ARG A 235 -2.01 12.03 -4.24
C ARG A 235 -0.93 11.42 -5.13
N ALA A 236 -1.10 11.50 -6.45
CA ALA A 236 -0.12 10.98 -7.41
C ALA A 236 1.23 11.69 -7.25
N LEU A 237 1.25 13.01 -7.12
CA LEU A 237 2.47 13.80 -6.95
C LEU A 237 3.22 13.42 -5.65
N LEU A 238 2.51 13.21 -4.54
CA LEU A 238 3.12 12.77 -3.27
C LEU A 238 3.73 11.36 -3.39
N VAL A 239 3.04 10.44 -4.06
CA VAL A 239 3.55 9.08 -4.28
C VAL A 239 4.75 9.10 -5.22
N CYS A 240 4.68 9.86 -6.31
CA CYS A 240 5.79 10.00 -7.26
C CYS A 240 7.03 10.64 -6.62
N ALA A 241 6.85 11.56 -5.67
CA ALA A 241 7.97 12.18 -4.94
C ALA A 241 8.78 11.19 -4.11
N VAL A 242 8.24 10.00 -3.80
CA VAL A 242 8.99 8.94 -3.11
C VAL A 242 10.17 8.44 -3.94
N ILE A 243 10.06 8.43 -5.27
CA ILE A 243 11.13 7.95 -6.16
C ILE A 243 12.40 8.82 -6.02
N PRO A 244 12.38 10.13 -6.33
CA PRO A 244 13.56 10.97 -6.19
C PRO A 244 14.03 11.07 -4.73
N LEU A 245 13.11 11.06 -3.77
CA LEU A 245 13.44 11.09 -2.35
C LEU A 245 14.17 9.82 -1.89
N GLY A 246 13.76 8.64 -2.38
CA GLY A 246 14.41 7.37 -2.11
C GLY A 246 15.82 7.32 -2.69
N LEU A 247 15.99 7.78 -3.94
CA LEU A 247 17.30 7.88 -4.58
C LEU A 247 18.22 8.86 -3.86
N LEU A 248 17.70 10.04 -3.48
CA LEU A 248 18.44 11.03 -2.70
C LEU A 248 18.89 10.49 -1.35
N ARG A 249 17.97 9.85 -0.61
CA ARG A 249 18.28 9.22 0.68
C ARG A 249 19.38 8.17 0.54
N ASN A 250 19.29 7.32 -0.48
CA ASN A 250 20.27 6.26 -0.68
C ASN A 250 21.63 6.81 -1.11
N GLY A 251 21.67 7.77 -2.05
CA GLY A 251 22.91 8.46 -2.42
C GLY A 251 23.53 9.18 -1.22
N PHE A 252 22.72 9.82 -0.37
CA PHE A 252 23.17 10.44 0.87
C PHE A 252 23.73 9.42 1.86
N ARG A 253 23.10 8.26 2.00
CA ARG A 253 23.65 7.15 2.79
C ARG A 253 25.02 6.72 2.28
N VAL A 254 25.19 6.56 0.96
CA VAL A 254 26.50 6.24 0.36
C VAL A 254 27.53 7.31 0.69
N LEU A 255 27.20 8.59 0.47
CA LEU A 255 28.08 9.71 0.82
C LEU A 255 28.51 9.66 2.29
N VAL A 256 27.56 9.58 3.22
CA VAL A 256 27.84 9.60 4.67
C VAL A 256 28.75 8.44 5.06
N ILE A 257 28.47 7.23 4.59
CA ILE A 257 29.27 6.04 4.92
C ILE A 257 30.67 6.19 4.35
N SER A 258 30.82 6.66 3.11
CA SER A 258 32.13 6.89 2.50
C SER A 258 32.93 7.97 3.22
N LEU A 259 32.31 9.08 3.60
CA LEU A 259 32.98 10.15 4.34
C LEU A 259 33.46 9.67 5.71
N LEU A 260 32.66 8.87 6.42
CA LEU A 260 33.09 8.30 7.69
C LEU A 260 34.27 7.33 7.48
N CYS A 261 34.29 6.57 6.38
CA CYS A 261 35.42 5.69 6.07
C CYS A 261 36.72 6.46 5.79
N VAL A 262 36.62 7.59 5.08
CA VAL A 262 37.78 8.44 4.75
C VAL A 262 38.33 9.18 5.97
N HIS A 263 37.46 9.71 6.84
CA HIS A 263 37.89 10.58 7.93
C HIS A 263 38.12 9.87 9.27
N ILE A 264 37.43 8.74 9.51
CA ILE A 264 37.54 7.99 10.78
C ILE A 264 38.33 6.70 10.57
N GLY A 265 38.09 6.00 9.46
CA GLY A 265 38.83 4.79 9.09
C GLY A 265 37.95 3.75 8.37
N PRO A 266 38.58 2.83 7.63
CA PRO A 266 37.90 1.87 6.76
C PRO A 266 37.00 0.87 7.51
N ASP A 267 37.27 0.65 8.80
CA ASP A 267 36.45 -0.21 9.66
C ASP A 267 34.99 0.26 9.78
N MET A 268 34.71 1.52 9.42
CA MET A 268 33.36 2.07 9.45
C MET A 268 32.40 1.40 8.45
N ILE A 269 32.89 0.71 7.42
CA ILE A 269 32.05 -0.15 6.55
C ILE A 269 31.34 -1.23 7.38
N ASN A 270 31.98 -1.71 8.44
CA ASN A 270 31.44 -2.72 9.34
C ASN A 270 30.69 -2.13 10.54
N SER A 271 30.54 -0.80 10.58
CA SER A 271 29.90 -0.13 11.70
C SER A 271 28.39 -0.40 11.79
N VAL A 272 27.85 -0.09 12.97
CA VAL A 272 26.41 -0.12 13.22
C VAL A 272 25.66 0.82 12.28
N ILE A 273 26.28 1.92 11.83
CA ILE A 273 25.66 2.86 10.89
C ILE A 273 25.47 2.21 9.51
N HIS A 274 26.42 1.41 9.03
CA HIS A 274 26.26 0.69 7.77
C HIS A 274 25.22 -0.44 7.88
N ARG A 275 25.29 -1.27 8.95
CA ARG A 275 24.41 -2.45 9.11
C ARG A 275 23.00 -2.15 9.61
N ARG A 276 22.84 -1.15 10.49
CA ARG A 276 21.57 -0.79 11.15
C ARG A 276 21.12 0.65 10.90
N GLY A 277 21.81 1.41 10.05
CA GLY A 277 21.42 2.80 9.74
C GLY A 277 20.16 2.93 8.88
N GLY A 278 19.64 1.84 8.30
CA GLY A 278 18.47 1.85 7.42
C GLY A 278 17.25 2.61 7.98
N PRO A 279 16.79 2.31 9.22
CA PRO A 279 15.71 3.05 9.88
C PRO A 279 16.01 4.54 10.08
N VAL A 280 17.26 4.92 10.34
CA VAL A 280 17.65 6.33 10.56
C VAL A 280 17.53 7.12 9.26
N PHE A 281 18.11 6.62 8.17
CA PHE A 281 17.98 7.27 6.86
C PHE A 281 16.53 7.28 6.37
N PHE A 282 15.75 6.23 6.69
CA PHE A 282 14.31 6.19 6.42
C PHE A 282 13.55 7.29 7.18
N ALA A 283 13.79 7.43 8.48
CA ALA A 283 13.17 8.49 9.28
C ALA A 283 13.53 9.89 8.73
N LEU A 284 14.77 10.08 8.30
CA LEU A 284 15.20 11.33 7.65
C LEU A 284 14.40 11.60 6.36
N SER A 285 14.12 10.57 5.54
CA SER A 285 13.28 10.73 4.34
C SER A 285 11.81 11.02 4.65
N LEU A 286 11.29 10.65 5.82
CA LEU A 286 9.91 10.97 6.19
C LEU A 286 9.69 12.48 6.40
N VAL A 287 10.71 13.22 6.81
CA VAL A 287 10.62 14.67 7.05
C VAL A 287 10.14 15.44 5.82
N PRO A 288 10.82 15.38 4.65
CA PRO A 288 10.36 16.07 3.44
C PRO A 288 9.03 15.51 2.92
N LEU A 289 8.77 14.21 3.06
CA LEU A 289 7.49 13.60 2.65
C LEU A 289 6.32 14.17 3.46
N PHE A 290 6.45 14.24 4.78
CA PHE A 290 5.43 14.81 5.66
C PHE A 290 5.28 16.32 5.47
N ALA A 291 6.38 17.04 5.22
CA ALA A 291 6.32 18.46 4.89
C ALA A 291 5.51 18.70 3.60
N MET A 292 5.76 17.91 2.55
CA MET A 292 5.02 17.97 1.29
C MET A 292 3.54 17.63 1.48
N LEU A 293 3.23 16.58 2.24
CA LEU A 293 1.86 16.21 2.59
C LEU A 293 1.14 17.34 3.34
N TRP A 294 1.80 17.94 4.33
CA TRP A 294 1.25 19.04 5.12
C TRP A 294 0.94 20.27 4.25
N LEU A 295 1.86 20.63 3.35
CA LEU A 295 1.66 21.71 2.39
C LEU A 295 0.45 21.44 1.47
N PHE A 296 0.35 20.23 0.91
CA PHE A 296 -0.78 19.87 0.05
C PHE A 296 -2.11 19.90 0.78
N ARG A 297 -2.15 19.38 2.02
CA ARG A 297 -3.36 19.40 2.83
C ARG A 297 -3.78 20.82 3.17
N ARG A 298 -2.83 21.68 3.57
CA ARG A 298 -3.09 23.10 3.86
C ARG A 298 -3.66 23.84 2.64
N GLN A 299 -3.12 23.57 1.45
CA GLN A 299 -3.62 24.15 0.21
C GLN A 299 -5.02 23.64 -0.17
N GLU A 300 -5.40 22.39 0.16
CA GLU A 300 -6.75 21.88 -0.10
C GLU A 300 -7.77 22.56 0.81
N LEU A 301 -7.45 22.66 2.10
CA LEU A 301 -8.32 23.33 3.08
C LEU A 301 -8.56 24.79 2.70
N LYS A 302 -7.50 25.52 2.35
CA LYS A 302 -7.63 26.92 1.90
C LYS A 302 -8.54 27.05 0.67
N ARG A 303 -8.41 26.15 -0.32
CA ARG A 303 -9.23 26.16 -1.53
C ARG A 303 -10.70 25.82 -1.23
N GLN A 304 -10.96 24.93 -0.27
CA GLN A 304 -12.31 24.61 0.19
C GLN A 304 -12.97 25.81 0.87
N ASP A 305 -12.23 26.51 1.75
CA ASP A 305 -12.73 27.72 2.43
C ASP A 305 -13.05 28.85 1.44
N GLU A 306 -12.18 29.07 0.45
CA GLU A 306 -12.40 30.06 -0.62
C GLU A 306 -13.64 29.72 -1.46
N THR A 307 -13.83 28.44 -1.80
CA THR A 307 -15.00 27.98 -2.57
C THR A 307 -16.30 28.16 -1.76
N ALA A 308 -16.27 27.84 -0.46
CA ALA A 308 -17.42 28.01 0.43
C ALA A 308 -17.81 29.49 0.61
N ARG A 309 -16.83 30.38 0.74
CA ARG A 309 -17.07 31.83 0.82
C ARG A 309 -17.68 32.36 -0.47
N SER A 310 -17.14 32.00 -1.63
CA SER A 310 -17.68 32.43 -2.93
C SER A 310 -19.12 31.93 -3.14
N ALA A 311 -19.43 30.70 -2.71
CA ALA A 311 -20.79 30.16 -2.77
C ALA A 311 -21.77 30.90 -1.84
N SER A 312 -21.32 31.40 -0.68
CA SER A 312 -22.16 32.18 0.25
C SER A 312 -22.45 33.61 -0.19
N ILE A 313 -21.61 34.18 -1.08
CA ILE A 313 -21.72 35.56 -1.57
C ILE A 313 -22.52 35.64 -2.88
N ALA A 314 -22.65 34.52 -3.62
CA ALA A 314 -23.43 34.50 -4.86
C ALA A 314 -24.93 34.76 -4.56
N PRO A 315 -25.56 35.76 -5.20
CA PRO A 315 -26.99 36.01 -5.01
C PRO A 315 -27.80 34.79 -5.49
N PRO A 316 -28.97 34.51 -4.89
CA PRO A 316 -29.81 33.42 -5.34
C PRO A 316 -30.18 33.66 -6.81
N VAL A 317 -29.81 32.72 -7.67
CA VAL A 317 -30.24 32.71 -9.07
C VAL A 317 -31.77 32.68 -9.05
N GLN A 318 -32.40 33.82 -9.36
CA GLN A 318 -33.84 33.89 -9.58
C GLN A 318 -34.14 32.97 -10.77
N ALA A 319 -34.72 31.81 -10.47
CA ALA A 319 -35.30 30.95 -11.48
C ALA A 319 -36.47 31.73 -12.11
N ALA A 320 -36.29 32.13 -13.37
CA ALA A 320 -37.34 32.63 -14.25
C ALA A 320 -38.03 31.45 -14.95
#